data_AF-A0A1E7QKY8-F1
#
_entry.id   AF-A0A1E7QKY8-F1
#
_cell.length_a   1.000
_cell.length_b   1.000
_cell.length_c   1.000
_cell.angle_alpha   90.00
_cell.angle_beta   90.00
_cell.angle_gamma   90.00
#
_symmetry.space_group_name_H-M   'P 1'
#
loop_
_entity.id
_entity.type
_entity.pdbx_description
1 polymer ?
#
loop_
_entity_poly.entity_id
_entity_poly.type
_entity_poly.pdbx_seq_one_letter_code
_entity_poly.pdbx_strand_id
1 'polypeptide(L)'
;MPQLDILTFSSQIFWFFISFYLLFLVVNHIFLPKLEIIMFNRRREVLNDFSCAMYILECAESQVIQYNKVLNQVEERIKNAMSDALMQIEKMKADVESQLEEENKKMVQFVKEETQNFQVKHVSKLKQIADNIALIYYAKLTNSEVVKGKFLLSKKS
;
A
#
# COMPACT_ATOMS: atom_id res chain seq x y z
N MET A 1 68.44 65.94 62.44
CA MET A 1 67.68 66.60 61.35
C MET A 1 66.20 66.31 61.57
N PRO A 2 65.32 67.31 61.64
CA PRO A 2 63.90 67.11 61.83
C PRO A 2 63.30 66.61 60.51
N GLN A 3 63.03 65.31 60.40
CA GLN A 3 62.59 64.66 59.15
C GLN A 3 61.30 63.84 59.30
N LEU A 4 60.53 64.08 60.37
CA LEU A 4 59.18 63.55 60.53
C LEU A 4 58.27 64.66 61.06
N ASP A 5 57.98 65.66 60.23
CA ASP A 5 56.90 66.61 60.51
C ASP A 5 55.54 65.93 60.28
N ILE A 6 55.10 65.19 61.30
CA ILE A 6 53.81 64.46 61.38
C ILE A 6 52.60 65.37 61.09
N LEU A 7 52.77 66.69 61.22
CA LEU A 7 51.75 67.70 60.92
C LEU A 7 51.35 67.74 59.43
N THR A 8 52.23 67.37 58.50
CA THR A 8 51.94 67.38 57.05
C THR A 8 51.33 66.06 56.54
N PHE A 9 51.59 64.94 57.23
CA PHE A 9 51.05 63.63 56.89
C PHE A 9 49.51 63.56 56.98
N SER A 10 48.93 64.24 57.97
CA SER A 10 47.46 64.27 58.13
C SER A 10 46.74 64.92 56.95
N SER A 11 47.34 65.92 56.30
CA SER A 11 46.74 66.58 55.13
C SER A 11 46.82 65.69 53.89
N GLN A 12 47.95 65.01 53.68
CA GLN A 12 48.12 64.09 52.56
C GLN A 12 47.13 62.91 52.61
N ILE A 13 46.88 62.36 53.80
CA ILE A 13 45.90 61.27 53.97
C ILE A 13 44.47 61.73 53.67
N PHE A 14 44.10 62.96 54.05
CA PHE A 14 42.78 63.52 53.78
C PHE A 14 42.52 63.65 52.28
N TRP A 15 43.49 64.19 51.53
CA TRP A 15 43.40 64.29 50.08
C TRP A 15 43.45 62.92 49.39
N PHE A 16 44.23 61.98 49.92
CA PHE A 16 44.21 60.60 49.44
C PHE A 16 42.82 59.98 49.55
N PHE A 17 42.16 60.07 50.71
CA PHE A 17 40.79 59.57 50.88
C PHE A 17 39.78 60.25 49.95
N ILE A 18 39.88 61.56 49.76
CA ILE A 18 39.02 62.30 48.84
C ILE A 18 39.21 61.85 47.39
N SER A 19 40.45 61.75 46.93
CA SER A 19 40.74 61.30 45.56
C SER A 19 40.34 59.84 45.35
N PHE A 20 40.60 58.98 46.34
CA PHE A 20 40.21 57.58 46.31
C PHE A 20 38.69 57.42 46.30
N TYR A 21 37.97 58.17 47.13
CA TYR A 21 36.51 58.12 47.18
C TYR A 21 35.88 58.62 45.87
N LEU A 22 36.41 59.71 45.30
CA LEU A 22 35.97 60.21 44.00
C LEU A 22 36.17 59.14 42.90
N LEU A 23 37.34 58.50 42.87
CA LEU A 23 37.64 57.42 41.93
C LEU A 23 36.74 56.20 42.15
N PHE A 24 36.50 55.83 43.41
CA PHE A 24 35.60 54.73 43.77
C PHE A 24 34.18 54.97 43.25
N LEU A 25 33.64 56.19 43.42
CA LEU A 25 32.33 56.54 42.87
C LEU A 25 32.30 56.41 41.35
N VAL A 26 33.34 56.87 40.63
CA VAL A 26 33.43 56.74 39.17
C VAL A 26 33.45 55.27 38.75
N VAL A 27 34.24 54.43 39.42
CA VAL A 27 34.30 52.98 39.13
C VAL A 27 32.95 52.32 39.38
N ASN A 28 32.34 52.59 40.53
CA ASN A 28 31.06 52.02 40.92
C ASN A 28 29.93 52.44 39.96
N HIS A 29 29.85 53.72 39.59
CA HIS A 29 28.75 54.21 38.76
C HIS A 29 28.93 53.99 37.26
N ILE A 30 30.16 53.81 36.77
CA ILE A 30 30.43 53.75 35.32
C ILE A 30 30.96 52.40 34.89
N PHE A 31 31.92 51.82 35.60
CA PHE A 31 32.60 50.60 35.16
C PHE A 31 31.78 49.35 35.46
N LEU A 32 31.21 49.25 36.66
CA LEU A 32 30.36 48.12 37.04
C LEU A 32 29.14 47.93 36.11
N PRO A 33 28.30 48.95 35.85
CA PRO A 33 27.14 48.75 34.98
C PRO A 33 27.52 48.39 33.54
N LYS A 34 28.65 48.91 33.04
CA LYS A 34 29.16 48.54 31.70
C LYS A 34 29.56 47.07 31.63
N LEU A 35 30.20 46.54 32.67
CA LEU A 35 30.58 45.13 32.73
C LEU A 35 29.36 44.21 32.84
N GLU A 36 28.35 44.61 33.61
CA GLU A 36 27.08 43.87 33.74
C GLU A 36 26.35 43.75 32.39
N ILE A 37 26.25 44.85 31.63
CA ILE A 37 25.61 44.84 30.30
C ILE A 37 26.31 43.86 29.36
N ILE A 38 27.64 43.85 29.32
CA ILE A 38 28.41 42.96 28.45
C ILE A 38 28.17 41.49 28.85
N MET A 39 28.24 41.19 30.15
CA MET A 39 27.99 39.84 30.65
C MET A 39 26.56 39.37 30.36
N PHE A 40 25.58 40.26 30.53
CA PHE A 40 24.18 39.96 30.26
C PHE A 40 23.92 39.74 28.77
N ASN A 41 24.50 40.55 27.89
CA ASN A 41 24.36 40.39 26.43
C ASN A 41 24.91 39.03 25.96
N ARG A 42 26.12 38.67 26.39
CA ARG A 42 26.71 37.36 26.03
C ARG A 42 25.88 36.19 26.57
N ARG A 43 25.42 36.30 27.82
CA ARG A 43 24.54 35.26 28.41
C ARG A 43 23.23 35.14 27.63
N ARG A 44 22.65 36.28 27.22
CA ARG A 44 21.42 36.31 26.44
C ARG A 44 21.60 35.67 25.06
N GLU A 45 22.69 35.98 24.36
CA GLU A 45 23.00 35.36 23.07
C GLU A 45 23.10 33.85 23.19
N VAL A 46 23.84 33.34 24.18
CA VAL A 46 23.96 31.90 24.44
C VAL A 46 22.60 31.26 24.76
N LEU A 47 21.77 31.91 25.59
CA LEU A 47 20.43 31.41 25.90
C LEU A 47 19.52 31.41 24.66
N ASN A 48 19.61 32.45 23.84
CA ASN A 48 18.84 32.57 22.60
C ASN A 48 19.25 31.47 21.61
N ASP A 49 20.55 31.27 21.41
CA ASP A 49 21.07 30.22 20.52
C ASP A 49 20.66 28.83 21.01
N PHE A 50 20.73 28.58 22.32
CA PHE A 50 20.25 27.34 22.92
C PHE A 50 18.75 27.15 22.69
N SER A 51 17.93 28.19 22.88
CA SER A 51 16.49 28.11 22.64
C SER A 51 16.15 27.86 21.16
N CYS A 52 16.90 28.48 20.25
CA CYS A 52 16.75 28.27 18.81
C CYS A 52 17.12 26.83 18.41
N ALA A 53 18.23 26.30 18.97
CA ALA A 53 18.63 24.93 18.76
C ALA A 53 17.59 23.93 19.27
N MET A 54 17.02 24.17 20.46
CA MET A 54 15.93 23.34 21.01
C MET A 54 14.68 23.40 20.13
N TYR A 55 14.29 24.58 19.65
CA TYR A 55 13.16 24.74 18.74
C TYR A 55 13.36 23.98 17.43
N ILE A 56 14.55 24.08 16.83
CA ILE A 56 14.89 23.35 15.59
C ILE A 56 14.83 21.83 15.84
N LEU A 57 15.32 21.37 16.99
CA LEU A 57 15.27 19.96 17.37
C LEU A 57 13.82 19.48 17.53
N GLU A 58 12.97 20.23 18.22
CA GLU A 58 11.55 19.92 18.36
C GLU A 58 10.82 19.89 17.01
N CYS A 59 11.09 20.86 16.13
CA CYS A 59 10.56 20.86 14.77
C CYS A 59 11.00 19.61 14.00
N ALA A 60 12.29 19.24 14.06
CA ALA A 60 12.81 18.06 13.39
C ALA A 60 12.18 16.77 13.92
N GLU A 61 12.08 16.62 15.25
CA GLU A 61 11.41 15.46 15.88
C GLU A 61 9.95 15.37 15.46
N SER A 62 9.22 16.49 15.49
CA SER A 62 7.82 16.54 15.05
C SER A 62 7.66 16.11 13.59
N GLN A 63 8.58 16.53 12.71
CA GLN A 63 8.56 16.17 11.30
C GLN A 63 8.89 14.70 11.08
N VAL A 64 9.84 14.15 11.84
CA VAL A 64 10.15 12.71 11.83
C VAL A 64 8.95 11.89 12.28
N ILE A 65 8.24 12.30 13.34
CA ILE A 65 7.03 11.63 13.82
C ILE A 65 5.94 11.62 12.74
N GLN A 66 5.69 12.77 12.09
CA GLN A 66 4.71 12.84 11.01
C GLN A 66 5.09 11.98 9.82
N TYR A 67 6.37 12.00 9.43
CA TYR A 67 6.88 11.17 8.34
C TYR A 67 6.70 9.67 8.63
N ASN A 68 7.09 9.22 9.82
CA ASN A 68 6.89 7.84 10.26
C ASN A 68 5.41 7.45 10.31
N LYS A 69 4.53 8.35 10.74
CA LYS A 69 3.08 8.12 10.73
C LYS A 69 2.56 7.93 9.30
N VAL A 70 3.00 8.75 8.35
CA VAL A 70 2.63 8.62 6.94
C VAL A 70 3.15 7.30 6.37
N LEU A 71 4.40 6.91 6.66
CA LEU A 71 4.95 5.63 6.23
C LEU A 71 4.12 4.45 6.74
N ASN A 72 3.81 4.43 8.04
CA ASN A 72 2.99 3.37 8.63
C ASN A 72 1.59 3.29 7.99
N GLN A 73 0.96 4.44 7.72
CA GLN A 73 -0.34 4.49 7.03
C GLN A 73 -0.25 3.97 5.58
N VAL A 74 0.84 4.27 4.87
CA VAL A 74 1.09 3.77 3.52
C VAL A 74 1.30 2.26 3.54
N GLU A 75 2.09 1.74 4.47
CA GLU A 75 2.30 0.29 4.64
C GLU A 75 0.98 -0.44 4.93
N GLU A 76 0.15 0.11 5.81
CA GLU A 76 -1.17 -0.45 6.10
C GLU A 76 -2.08 -0.45 4.86
N ARG A 77 -2.10 0.65 4.10
CA ARG A 77 -2.86 0.73 2.85
C ARG A 77 -2.36 -0.27 1.81
N ILE A 78 -1.06 -0.48 1.69
CA ILE A 78 -0.47 -1.48 0.79
C ILE A 78 -0.91 -2.88 1.20
N LYS A 79 -0.81 -3.22 2.50
CA LYS A 79 -1.26 -4.52 3.02
C LYS A 79 -2.74 -4.76 2.75
N ASN A 80 -3.59 -3.76 2.99
CA ASN A 80 -5.03 -3.85 2.74
C ASN A 80 -5.32 -4.01 1.24
N ALA A 81 -4.71 -3.19 0.38
CA ALA A 81 -4.87 -3.29 -1.07
C ALA A 81 -4.40 -4.64 -1.63
N MET A 82 -3.31 -5.18 -1.09
CA MET A 82 -2.80 -6.51 -1.46
C MET A 82 -3.77 -7.61 -1.01
N SER A 83 -4.29 -7.53 0.21
CA SER A 83 -5.30 -8.47 0.73
C SER A 83 -6.58 -8.42 -0.09
N ASP A 84 -7.06 -7.23 -0.44
CA ASP A 84 -8.26 -7.04 -1.26
C ASP A 84 -8.07 -7.58 -2.68
N ALA A 85 -6.89 -7.35 -3.28
CA ALA A 85 -6.56 -7.89 -4.58
C ALA A 85 -6.51 -9.43 -4.55
N LEU A 86 -5.90 -10.03 -3.52
CA LEU A 86 -5.88 -11.49 -3.35
C LEU A 86 -7.30 -12.06 -3.19
N MET A 87 -8.15 -11.43 -2.37
CA MET A 87 -9.55 -11.85 -2.22
C MET A 87 -10.34 -11.73 -3.54
N GLN A 88 -10.09 -10.68 -4.33
CA GLN A 88 -10.73 -10.55 -5.65
C GLN A 88 -10.26 -11.61 -6.63
N ILE A 89 -8.96 -11.94 -6.63
CA ILE A 89 -8.40 -13.01 -7.45
C ILE A 89 -9.00 -14.36 -7.06
N GLU A 90 -9.13 -14.65 -5.76
CA GLU A 90 -9.75 -15.89 -5.28
C GLU A 90 -11.22 -15.99 -5.68
N LYS A 91 -11.99 -14.90 -5.53
CA LYS A 91 -13.39 -14.86 -5.99
C LYS A 91 -13.50 -15.06 -7.50
N MET A 92 -12.69 -14.35 -8.28
CA MET A 92 -12.71 -14.46 -9.74
C MET A 92 -12.30 -15.86 -10.20
N LYS A 93 -11.33 -16.48 -9.51
CA LYS A 93 -10.94 -17.87 -9.76
C LYS A 93 -12.10 -18.83 -9.47
N ALA A 94 -12.77 -18.68 -8.33
CA ALA A 94 -13.93 -19.52 -7.98
C ALA A 94 -15.09 -19.35 -8.98
N ASP A 95 -15.38 -18.12 -9.40
CA ASP A 95 -16.40 -17.84 -10.42
C ASP A 95 -16.04 -18.50 -11.76
N VAL A 96 -14.79 -18.35 -12.21
CA VAL A 96 -14.31 -19.00 -13.45
C VAL A 96 -14.37 -20.52 -13.35
N GLU A 97 -13.98 -21.10 -12.22
CA GLU A 97 -14.08 -22.55 -11.98
C GLU A 97 -15.54 -23.02 -12.05
N SER A 98 -16.48 -22.27 -11.47
CA SER A 98 -17.91 -22.60 -11.51
C SER A 98 -18.49 -22.53 -12.93
N GLN A 99 -18.15 -21.49 -13.69
CA GLN A 99 -18.58 -21.33 -15.08
C GLN A 99 -17.98 -22.42 -15.97
N LEU A 100 -16.70 -22.75 -15.76
CA LEU A 100 -16.04 -23.83 -16.49
C LEU A 100 -16.68 -25.18 -16.18
N GLU A 101 -17.06 -25.44 -14.93
CA GLU A 101 -17.75 -26.68 -14.57
C GLU A 101 -19.16 -26.75 -15.19
N GLU A 102 -19.89 -25.64 -15.24
CA GLU A 102 -21.20 -25.56 -15.90
C GLU A 102 -21.09 -25.81 -17.41
N GLU A 103 -20.16 -25.13 -18.08
CA GLU A 103 -19.91 -25.30 -19.51
C GLU A 103 -19.42 -26.70 -19.85
N ASN A 104 -18.56 -27.30 -19.02
CA ASN A 104 -18.16 -28.70 -19.16
C ASN A 104 -19.36 -29.64 -19.05
N LYS A 105 -20.28 -29.43 -18.10
CA LYS A 105 -21.51 -30.23 -17.96
C LYS A 105 -22.38 -30.12 -19.20
N LYS A 106 -22.59 -28.91 -19.73
CA LYS A 106 -23.35 -28.68 -20.98
C LYS A 106 -22.70 -29.38 -22.16
N MET A 107 -21.38 -29.26 -22.33
CA MET A 107 -20.64 -29.91 -23.41
C MET A 107 -20.72 -31.42 -23.31
N VAL A 108 -20.55 -32.00 -22.10
CA VAL A 108 -20.72 -33.45 -21.89
C VAL A 108 -22.13 -33.90 -22.24
N GLN A 109 -23.15 -33.13 -21.87
CA GLN A 109 -24.54 -33.45 -22.23
C GLN A 109 -24.77 -33.38 -23.74
N PHE A 110 -24.30 -32.33 -24.41
CA PHE A 110 -24.39 -32.17 -25.86
C PHE A 110 -23.73 -33.34 -26.60
N VAL A 111 -22.50 -33.69 -26.22
CA VAL A 111 -21.77 -34.83 -26.80
C VAL A 111 -22.54 -36.15 -26.58
N LYS A 112 -23.16 -36.33 -25.41
CA LYS A 112 -23.96 -37.52 -25.10
C LYS A 112 -25.22 -37.61 -25.98
N GLU A 113 -25.92 -36.50 -26.15
CA GLU A 113 -27.11 -36.41 -27.02
C GLU A 113 -26.75 -36.67 -28.49
N GLU A 114 -25.66 -36.07 -28.97
CA GLU A 114 -25.17 -36.27 -30.34
C GLU A 114 -24.73 -37.72 -30.56
N THR A 115 -24.06 -38.33 -29.60
CA THR A 115 -23.66 -39.75 -29.64
C THR A 115 -24.89 -40.67 -29.70
N GLN A 116 -25.94 -40.40 -28.93
CA GLN A 116 -27.18 -41.17 -28.97
C GLN A 116 -27.88 -41.04 -30.32
N ASN A 117 -28.02 -39.82 -30.84
CA ASN A 117 -28.65 -39.58 -32.14
C ASN A 117 -27.85 -40.26 -33.27
N PHE A 118 -26.52 -40.19 -33.22
CA PHE A 118 -25.63 -40.89 -34.14
C PHE A 118 -25.85 -42.41 -34.07
N GLN A 119 -25.89 -43.01 -32.87
CA GLN A 119 -26.19 -44.44 -32.71
C GLN A 119 -27.55 -44.82 -33.30
N VAL A 120 -28.63 -44.08 -33.00
CA VAL A 120 -29.97 -44.36 -33.53
C VAL A 120 -30.02 -44.26 -35.06
N LYS A 121 -29.38 -43.23 -35.63
CA LYS A 121 -29.31 -43.01 -37.08
C LYS A 121 -28.49 -44.09 -37.79
N HIS A 122 -27.40 -44.55 -37.19
CA HIS A 122 -26.58 -45.63 -37.76
C HIS A 122 -27.23 -47.00 -37.62
N VAL A 123 -27.87 -47.30 -36.48
CA VAL A 123 -28.64 -48.56 -36.30
C VAL A 123 -29.81 -48.63 -37.27
N SER A 124 -30.53 -47.52 -37.52
CA SER A 124 -31.63 -47.51 -38.49
C SER A 124 -31.14 -47.69 -39.93
N LYS A 125 -30.03 -47.06 -40.31
CA LYS A 125 -29.37 -47.31 -41.61
C LYS A 125 -28.91 -48.76 -41.75
N LEU A 126 -28.32 -49.35 -40.71
CA LEU A 126 -27.91 -50.76 -40.72
C LEU A 126 -29.10 -51.71 -40.91
N LYS A 127 -30.23 -51.43 -40.25
CA LYS A 127 -31.49 -52.18 -40.47
C LYS A 127 -31.96 -52.08 -41.92
N GLN A 128 -31.99 -50.88 -42.50
CA GLN A 128 -32.37 -50.68 -43.91
C GLN A 128 -31.44 -51.41 -44.87
N ILE A 129 -30.13 -51.44 -44.60
CA ILE A 129 -29.16 -52.20 -45.40
C ILE A 129 -29.41 -53.70 -45.27
N ALA A 130 -29.67 -54.20 -44.06
CA ALA A 130 -30.00 -55.61 -43.83
C ALA A 130 -31.29 -56.02 -44.54
N ASP A 131 -32.35 -55.20 -44.48
CA ASP A 131 -33.60 -55.42 -45.20
C ASP A 131 -33.37 -55.46 -46.72
N ASN A 132 -32.57 -54.53 -47.24
CA ASN A 132 -32.20 -54.51 -48.66
C ASN A 132 -31.40 -55.76 -49.07
N ILE A 133 -30.42 -56.20 -48.27
CA ILE A 133 -29.63 -57.41 -48.56
C ILE A 133 -30.53 -58.66 -48.52
N ALA A 134 -31.42 -58.76 -47.54
CA ALA A 134 -32.38 -59.87 -47.41
C ALA A 134 -33.32 -59.92 -48.63
N LEU A 135 -33.80 -58.76 -49.09
CA LEU A 135 -34.63 -58.66 -50.30
C LEU A 135 -33.85 -59.07 -51.57
N ILE A 136 -32.58 -58.65 -51.70
CA ILE A 136 -31.72 -59.05 -52.83
C ILE A 136 -31.51 -60.57 -52.83
N TYR A 137 -31.23 -61.17 -51.67
CA TYR A 137 -31.06 -62.63 -51.56
C TYR A 137 -32.35 -63.39 -51.84
N TYR A 138 -33.49 -62.91 -51.32
CA TYR A 138 -34.80 -63.48 -51.59
C TYR A 138 -35.13 -63.46 -53.09
N ALA A 139 -34.94 -62.30 -53.75
CA ALA A 139 -35.15 -62.15 -55.18
C ALA A 139 -34.25 -63.08 -56.02
N LYS A 140 -33.02 -63.34 -55.55
CA LYS A 140 -32.07 -64.26 -56.21
C LYS A 140 -32.46 -65.74 -56.05
N LEU A 141 -33.15 -66.11 -54.97
CA LEU A 141 -33.62 -67.48 -54.72
C LEU A 141 -34.98 -67.79 -55.36
N THR A 142 -35.86 -66.80 -55.55
CA THR A 142 -37.21 -66.99 -56.13
C THR A 142 -37.30 -66.71 -57.64
N ASN A 143 -36.20 -66.32 -58.30
CA ASN A 143 -36.11 -66.05 -59.73
C ASN A 143 -37.27 -65.18 -60.29
N SER A 144 -37.71 -64.18 -59.52
CA SER A 144 -38.78 -63.25 -59.89
C SER A 144 -38.50 -61.85 -59.32
N GLU A 145 -38.49 -60.83 -60.17
CA GLU A 145 -38.41 -59.41 -59.79
C GLU A 145 -39.65 -58.99 -59.00
N VAL A 146 -39.54 -58.68 -57.70
CA VAL A 146 -40.69 -58.20 -56.91
C VAL A 146 -40.58 -56.69 -56.63
N VAL A 147 -41.24 -55.95 -57.51
CA VAL A 147 -42.15 -54.80 -57.31
C VAL A 147 -42.07 -54.00 -55.99
N LYS A 148 -41.62 -52.74 -56.13
CA LYS A 148 -41.58 -51.61 -55.16
C LYS A 148 -42.93 -51.15 -54.56
N GLY A 149 -43.99 -51.98 -54.55
CA GLY A 149 -45.36 -51.46 -54.57
C GLY A 149 -46.17 -51.34 -53.27
N LYS A 150 -45.77 -51.86 -52.10
CA LYS A 150 -46.76 -52.06 -51.02
C LYS A 150 -46.28 -51.92 -49.57
N PHE A 151 -45.53 -50.86 -49.25
CA PHE A 151 -45.24 -50.50 -47.85
C PHE A 151 -45.46 -49.03 -47.47
N LEU A 152 -46.02 -48.20 -48.35
CA LEU A 152 -46.23 -46.75 -48.08
C LEU A 152 -47.59 -46.38 -47.47
N LEU A 153 -48.48 -47.32 -47.10
CA LEU A 153 -49.84 -46.98 -46.62
C LEU A 153 -50.23 -47.53 -45.24
N SER A 154 -49.29 -47.90 -44.36
CA SER A 154 -49.64 -48.38 -43.00
C SER A 154 -48.93 -47.66 -41.84
N LYS A 155 -48.42 -46.44 -42.05
CA LYS A 155 -47.86 -45.64 -40.95
C LYS A 155 -48.24 -44.16 -41.04
N LYS A 156 -49.54 -43.90 -41.18
CA LYS A 156 -50.14 -42.59 -40.91
C LYS A 156 -51.41 -42.79 -40.08
N SER A 157 -51.21 -43.11 -38.80
CA SER A 157 -52.11 -42.87 -37.67
C SER A 157 -51.26 -42.81 -36.41
#